data_AF-A0A918BCZ2-F1
#
_entry.id   AF-A0A918BCZ2-F1
#
_cell.length_a   1.000
_cell.length_b   1.000
_cell.length_c   1.000
_cell.angle_alpha   90.00
_cell.angle_beta   90.00
_cell.angle_gamma   90.00
#
_symmetry.space_group_name_H-M   'P 1'
#
loop_
_entity.id
_entity.type
_entity.pdbx_description
1 polymer ?
#
loop_
_entity_poly.entity_id
_entity_poly.type
_entity_poly.pdbx_seq_one_letter_code
_entity_poly.pdbx_strand_id
1 'polypeptide(L)'
;MDNGMPTVLVPASALGVTGYETPGELEGNQQLAGRLQEVRSAAGRLMGLGDVEGTTVPKPTLLAPPRDGGAVMTRTFVPVRCHASTGVLGAASVAAGPFAPGGVAEGIAKLPGGPGAGGRVRVEHPTGYLDPDPDLDLDTGPGPGAVAVPGPVVRRTAVARTARRIFYGTVFPRPAGTAPVSPGA
;
A
#
# COMPACT_ATOMS: atom_id res chain seq x y z
N MET A 1 -1.45 8.71 -2.63
CA MET A 1 -0.26 8.46 -3.47
C MET A 1 -0.57 7.36 -4.47
N ASP A 2 -0.05 7.47 -5.68
CA ASP A 2 -0.08 6.39 -6.66
C ASP A 2 1.26 6.31 -7.39
N ASN A 3 2.14 5.44 -6.89
CA ASN A 3 3.41 5.08 -7.53
C ASN A 3 3.34 3.59 -7.93
N GLY A 4 2.33 3.27 -8.75
CA GLY A 4 2.01 1.92 -9.23
C GLY A 4 0.89 1.21 -8.47
N MET A 5 0.44 1.74 -7.32
CA MET A 5 -0.73 1.26 -6.61
C MET A 5 -1.44 2.44 -5.92
N PRO A 6 -2.69 2.75 -6.28
CA PRO A 6 -3.48 3.76 -5.58
C PRO A 6 -3.56 3.42 -4.09
N THR A 7 -2.95 4.27 -3.26
CA THR A 7 -2.78 4.04 -1.83
C THR A 7 -3.14 5.31 -1.07
N VAL A 8 -4.07 5.18 -0.11
CA VAL A 8 -4.37 6.24 0.85
C VAL A 8 -3.55 6.00 2.11
N LEU A 9 -2.68 6.96 2.43
CA LEU A 9 -1.82 6.92 3.61
C LEU A 9 -2.54 7.60 4.76
N VAL A 10 -2.56 6.98 5.94
CA VAL A 10 -3.28 7.49 7.11
C VAL A 10 -2.41 7.31 8.36
N PRO A 11 -2.22 8.33 9.22
CA PRO A 11 -1.59 8.13 10.51
C PRO A 11 -2.39 7.13 11.35
N ALA A 12 -1.74 6.08 11.86
CA ALA A 12 -2.39 5.07 12.70
C ALA A 12 -3.08 5.71 13.92
N SER A 13 -2.40 6.67 14.56
CA SER A 13 -2.89 7.41 15.72
C SER A 13 -4.16 8.21 15.43
N ALA A 14 -4.34 8.71 14.22
CA ALA A 14 -5.57 9.41 13.82
C ALA A 14 -6.79 8.48 13.82
N LEU A 15 -6.57 7.16 13.68
CA LEU A 15 -7.61 6.14 13.76
C LEU A 15 -7.73 5.47 15.14
N GLY A 16 -6.96 5.93 16.14
CA GLY A 16 -7.00 5.40 17.50
C GLY A 16 -6.25 4.08 17.69
N VAL A 17 -5.36 3.73 16.74
CA VAL A 17 -4.49 2.56 16.84
C VAL A 17 -3.02 2.96 16.80
N THR A 18 -2.15 2.09 17.26
CA THR A 18 -0.71 2.37 17.36
C THR A 18 0.03 2.11 16.05
N GLY A 19 -0.50 1.22 15.20
CA GLY A 19 0.13 0.78 13.95
C GLY A 19 1.07 -0.42 14.12
N TYR A 20 1.12 -0.99 15.33
CA TYR A 20 2.00 -2.11 15.68
C TYR A 20 1.25 -3.35 16.13
N GLU A 21 -0.07 -3.27 16.21
CA GLU A 21 -0.96 -4.40 16.43
C GLU A 21 -0.73 -5.50 15.37
N THR A 22 -1.10 -6.71 15.72
CA THR A 22 -1.16 -7.84 14.80
C THR A 22 -2.27 -7.63 13.76
N PRO A 23 -2.18 -8.27 12.59
CA PRO A 23 -3.27 -8.24 11.60
C PRO A 23 -4.62 -8.69 12.19
N GLY A 24 -4.62 -9.70 13.07
CA GLY A 24 -5.86 -10.21 13.70
C GLY A 24 -6.51 -9.20 14.65
N GLU A 25 -5.73 -8.47 15.45
CA GLU A 25 -6.25 -7.41 16.31
C GLU A 25 -6.87 -6.26 15.50
N LEU A 26 -6.23 -5.86 14.40
CA LEU A 26 -6.73 -4.82 13.51
C LEU A 26 -8.02 -5.25 12.78
N GLU A 27 -8.05 -6.50 12.29
CA GLU A 27 -9.22 -7.07 11.60
C GLU A 27 -10.41 -7.28 12.55
N GLY A 28 -10.14 -7.59 13.82
CA GLY A 28 -11.17 -7.72 14.87
C GLY A 28 -11.74 -6.39 15.35
N ASN A 29 -11.10 -5.26 15.02
CA ASN A 29 -11.53 -3.94 15.45
C ASN A 29 -12.59 -3.35 14.49
N GLN A 30 -13.87 -3.53 14.83
CA GLN A 30 -15.00 -3.05 14.03
C GLN A 30 -15.03 -1.52 13.88
N GLN A 31 -14.61 -0.77 14.90
CA GLN A 31 -14.55 0.68 14.83
C GLN A 31 -13.50 1.14 13.81
N LEU A 32 -12.32 0.52 13.82
CA LEU A 32 -11.29 0.77 12.83
C LEU A 32 -11.77 0.42 11.42
N ALA A 33 -12.42 -0.73 11.25
CA ALA A 33 -12.93 -1.17 9.96
C ALA A 33 -13.93 -0.16 9.35
N GLY A 34 -14.87 0.35 10.16
CA GLY A 34 -15.80 1.40 9.72
C GLY A 34 -15.08 2.67 9.28
N ARG A 35 -14.16 3.18 10.10
CA ARG A 35 -13.38 4.39 9.79
C ARG A 35 -12.49 4.22 8.55
N LEU A 36 -11.88 3.06 8.37
CA LEU A 36 -11.08 2.75 7.18
C LEU A 36 -11.93 2.75 5.91
N GLN A 37 -13.15 2.21 5.97
CA GLN A 37 -14.07 2.21 4.84
C GLN A 37 -14.52 3.64 4.48
N GLU A 38 -14.82 4.49 5.46
CA GLU A 38 -15.16 5.90 5.24
C GLU A 38 -14.00 6.65 4.54
N VAL A 39 -12.79 6.52 5.09
CA VAL A 39 -11.58 7.13 4.53
C VAL A 39 -11.32 6.63 3.12
N ARG A 40 -11.44 5.32 2.89
CA ARG A 40 -11.22 4.69 1.60
C ARG A 40 -12.21 5.20 0.55
N SER A 41 -13.49 5.27 0.87
CA SER A 41 -14.53 5.75 -0.04
C SER A 41 -14.36 7.23 -0.38
N ALA A 42 -14.00 8.05 0.60
CA ALA A 42 -13.68 9.46 0.36
C ALA A 42 -12.43 9.62 -0.53
N ALA A 43 -11.36 8.87 -0.23
CA ALA A 43 -10.14 8.86 -1.02
C ALA A 43 -10.39 8.38 -2.46
N GLY A 44 -11.21 7.34 -2.66
CA GLY A 44 -11.58 6.85 -3.98
C GLY A 44 -12.14 7.95 -4.88
N ARG A 45 -13.09 8.74 -4.36
CA ARG A 45 -13.64 9.90 -5.09
C ARG A 45 -12.60 10.98 -5.37
N LEU A 46 -11.81 11.37 -4.36
CA LEU A 46 -10.78 12.41 -4.50
C LEU A 46 -9.64 12.00 -5.45
N MET A 47 -9.37 10.70 -5.58
CA MET A 47 -8.38 10.13 -6.49
C MET A 47 -8.94 9.88 -7.90
N GLY A 48 -10.20 10.20 -8.17
CA GLY A 48 -10.82 9.95 -9.48
C GLY A 48 -11.17 8.48 -9.76
N LEU A 49 -11.21 7.62 -8.75
CA LEU A 49 -11.52 6.19 -8.86
C LEU A 49 -13.03 5.89 -8.80
N GLY A 50 -13.85 6.90 -8.50
CA GLY A 50 -15.31 6.75 -8.40
C GLY A 50 -15.75 6.02 -7.12
N ASP A 51 -16.79 5.20 -7.24
CA ASP A 51 -17.24 4.30 -6.18
C ASP A 51 -16.33 3.07 -6.10
N VAL A 52 -15.84 2.79 -4.89
CA VAL A 52 -14.82 1.78 -4.62
C VAL A 52 -15.34 0.63 -3.76
N GLU A 53 -16.63 0.57 -3.42
CA GLU A 53 -17.19 -0.46 -2.53
C GLU A 53 -16.86 -1.89 -3.00
N GLY A 54 -17.08 -2.19 -4.28
CA GLY A 54 -16.78 -3.50 -4.89
C GLY A 54 -15.38 -3.65 -5.47
N THR A 55 -14.50 -2.65 -5.32
CA THR A 55 -13.17 -2.66 -5.93
C THR A 55 -12.09 -3.02 -4.91
N THR A 56 -10.87 -3.27 -5.37
CA THR A 56 -9.74 -3.54 -4.47
C THR A 56 -8.86 -2.32 -4.21
N VAL A 57 -9.14 -1.17 -4.83
CA VAL A 57 -8.33 0.06 -4.74
C VAL A 57 -9.19 1.23 -4.26
N PRO A 58 -8.62 2.29 -3.67
CA PRO A 58 -7.23 2.37 -3.21
C PRO A 58 -6.98 1.47 -1.99
N LYS A 59 -5.71 1.18 -1.70
CA LYS A 59 -5.28 0.44 -0.51
C LYS A 59 -5.20 1.40 0.69
N PRO A 60 -5.97 1.21 1.76
CA PRO A 60 -5.74 1.95 3.00
C PRO A 60 -4.45 1.45 3.64
N THR A 61 -3.52 2.36 3.94
CA THR A 61 -2.26 2.01 4.60
C THR A 61 -2.03 2.91 5.80
N LEU A 62 -1.99 2.30 6.98
CA LEU A 62 -1.66 2.99 8.22
C LEU A 62 -0.16 3.22 8.31
N LEU A 63 0.22 4.40 8.79
CA LEU A 63 1.60 4.78 9.06
C LEU A 63 1.83 4.97 10.56
N ALA A 64 2.95 4.43 11.04
CA ALA A 64 3.46 4.67 12.38
C ALA A 64 4.99 4.87 12.32
N PRO A 65 5.60 5.46 13.36
CA PRO A 65 7.05 5.57 13.43
C PRO A 65 7.72 4.19 13.26
N PRO A 66 8.90 4.10 12.61
CA PRO A 66 9.62 2.84 12.51
C PRO A 66 10.17 2.41 13.87
N ARG A 67 10.27 1.09 14.08
CA ARG A 67 10.82 0.47 15.31
C ARG A 67 12.11 -0.31 15.07
N ASP A 68 12.34 -0.78 13.86
CA ASP A 68 13.40 -1.74 13.52
C ASP A 68 14.46 -1.12 12.58
N GLY A 69 14.70 0.19 12.77
CA GLY A 69 15.70 0.95 12.01
C GLY A 69 15.31 1.27 10.57
N GLY A 70 14.06 1.02 10.19
CA GLY A 70 13.50 1.44 8.92
C GLY A 70 13.10 2.92 8.89
N ALA A 71 12.41 3.30 7.81
CA ALA A 71 11.92 4.65 7.59
C ALA A 71 10.50 4.84 8.10
N VAL A 72 9.64 3.82 7.99
CA VAL A 72 8.24 3.90 8.44
C VAL A 72 7.67 2.50 8.70
N MET A 73 6.85 2.36 9.74
CA MET A 73 6.05 1.15 9.99
C MET A 73 4.71 1.25 9.29
N THR A 74 4.30 0.15 8.67
CA THR A 74 3.03 0.09 7.91
C THR A 74 2.11 -1.05 8.32
N ARG A 75 0.81 -0.80 8.14
CA ARG A 75 -0.26 -1.80 8.08
C ARG A 75 -1.13 -1.53 6.86
N THR A 76 -1.00 -2.33 5.81
CA THR A 76 -1.73 -2.16 4.55
C THR A 76 -2.94 -3.08 4.51
N PHE A 77 -4.10 -2.53 4.17
CA PHE A 77 -5.35 -3.27 3.99
C PHE A 77 -5.64 -3.53 2.51
N VAL A 78 -6.19 -4.71 2.20
CA VAL A 78 -6.46 -5.17 0.82
C VAL A 78 -7.90 -5.64 0.59
N PRO A 79 -8.87 -4.72 0.42
CA PRO A 79 -8.95 -3.45 1.14
C PRO A 79 -9.53 -3.61 2.56
N VAL A 80 -10.03 -4.80 2.90
CA VAL A 80 -10.64 -5.12 4.21
C VAL A 80 -9.71 -5.95 5.09
N ARG A 81 -8.97 -6.90 4.51
CA ARG A 81 -8.01 -7.73 5.23
C ARG A 81 -6.71 -6.97 5.44
N CYS A 82 -6.14 -7.05 6.64
CA CYS A 82 -4.81 -6.52 6.91
C CYS A 82 -3.77 -7.50 6.33
N HIS A 83 -2.88 -6.99 5.49
CA HIS A 83 -1.83 -7.79 4.89
C HIS A 83 -0.84 -8.27 5.97
N ALA A 84 -0.45 -9.54 5.93
CA ALA A 84 0.54 -10.10 6.88
C ALA A 84 1.97 -9.56 6.67
N SER A 85 2.21 -8.93 5.52
CA SER A 85 3.43 -8.21 5.15
C SER A 85 3.07 -6.90 4.45
N THR A 86 3.49 -6.70 3.21
CA THR A 86 3.01 -5.62 2.33
C THR A 86 3.10 -6.03 0.87
N GLY A 87 2.27 -5.43 0.00
CA GLY A 87 2.36 -5.63 -1.44
C GLY A 87 3.48 -4.76 -2.04
N VAL A 88 4.20 -5.25 -3.05
CA VAL A 88 5.37 -4.56 -3.64
C VAL A 88 5.03 -3.13 -4.12
N LEU A 89 3.96 -2.97 -4.91
CA LEU A 89 3.55 -1.66 -5.42
C LEU A 89 2.92 -0.77 -4.33
N GLY A 90 2.31 -1.39 -3.31
CA GLY A 90 1.85 -0.66 -2.11
C GLY A 90 3.04 -0.06 -1.35
N ALA A 91 4.09 -0.84 -1.13
CA ALA A 91 5.32 -0.37 -0.51
C ALA A 91 6.03 0.69 -1.37
N ALA A 92 6.03 0.59 -2.70
CA ALA A 92 6.54 1.63 -3.59
C ALA A 92 5.78 2.96 -3.43
N SER A 93 4.45 2.90 -3.27
CA SER A 93 3.61 4.08 -3.01
C SER A 93 3.79 4.65 -1.61
N VAL A 94 4.00 3.80 -0.61
CA VAL A 94 4.41 4.24 0.73
C VAL A 94 5.77 4.91 0.69
N ALA A 95 6.75 4.34 -0.02
CA ALA A 95 8.11 4.88 -0.07
C ALA A 95 8.19 6.29 -0.68
N ALA A 96 7.30 6.61 -1.63
CA ALA A 96 7.18 7.95 -2.18
C ALA A 96 6.42 8.93 -1.25
N GLY A 97 5.51 8.42 -0.42
CA GLY A 97 4.64 9.18 0.49
C GLY A 97 5.34 10.25 1.34
N PRO A 98 6.37 9.89 2.13
CA PRO A 98 7.12 10.79 2.98
C PRO A 98 7.78 11.99 2.29
N PHE A 99 7.99 11.94 0.99
CA PHE A 99 8.62 13.04 0.24
C PHE A 99 7.62 14.09 -0.24
N ALA A 100 6.31 13.86 -0.07
CA ALA A 100 5.31 14.89 -0.34
C ALA A 100 5.31 15.94 0.78
N PRO A 101 5.61 17.22 0.49
CA PRO A 101 5.61 18.29 1.50
C PRO A 101 4.25 18.45 2.17
N GLY A 102 4.22 18.65 3.49
CA GLY A 102 2.98 18.78 4.27
C GLY A 102 2.12 17.51 4.30
N GLY A 103 2.67 16.37 3.87
CA GLY A 103 1.98 15.09 3.84
C GLY A 103 1.85 14.46 5.22
N VAL A 104 0.93 13.52 5.35
CA VAL A 104 0.62 12.82 6.61
C VAL A 104 1.79 12.01 7.21
N ALA A 105 2.85 11.79 6.45
CA ALA A 105 4.04 11.08 6.90
C ALA A 105 5.05 12.01 7.60
N GLU A 106 4.86 13.32 7.53
CA GLU A 106 5.69 14.30 8.23
C GLU A 106 5.59 14.10 9.75
N GLY A 107 6.73 14.06 10.43
CA GLY A 107 6.81 13.73 11.86
C GLY A 107 6.60 12.25 12.21
N ILE A 108 6.26 11.39 11.24
CA ILE A 108 6.12 9.94 11.42
C ILE A 108 7.32 9.21 10.82
N ALA A 109 7.63 9.50 9.56
CA ALA A 109 8.69 8.83 8.83
C ALA A 109 10.08 9.36 9.21
N LYS A 110 11.08 8.47 9.24
CA LYS A 110 12.50 8.77 9.45
C LYS A 110 13.27 8.50 8.16
N LEU A 111 13.40 9.52 7.31
CA LEU A 111 14.05 9.36 6.00
C LEU A 111 15.58 9.33 6.11
N PRO A 112 16.26 8.38 5.44
CA PRO A 112 17.73 8.35 5.40
C PRO A 112 18.26 9.57 4.66
N GLY A 113 19.18 10.32 5.28
CA GLY A 113 19.74 11.55 4.71
C GLY A 113 18.89 12.81 4.90
N GLY A 114 17.72 12.71 5.54
CA GLY A 114 16.81 13.83 5.80
C GLY A 114 15.80 14.10 4.68
N PRO A 115 14.90 15.08 4.85
CA PRO A 115 13.92 15.44 3.83
C PRO A 115 14.59 15.86 2.52
N GLY A 116 14.24 15.20 1.42
CA GLY A 116 14.78 15.49 0.08
C GLY A 116 16.02 14.67 -0.32
N ALA A 117 16.59 13.87 0.59
CA ALA A 117 17.58 12.86 0.21
C ALA A 117 16.85 11.65 -0.38
N GLY A 118 16.96 11.47 -1.71
CA GLY A 118 16.44 10.27 -2.38
C GLY A 118 17.17 8.98 -1.96
N GLY A 119 16.71 7.84 -2.46
CA GLY A 119 17.35 6.54 -2.27
C GLY A 119 16.48 5.50 -1.56
N ARG A 120 17.11 4.42 -1.12
CA ARG A 120 16.42 3.24 -0.56
C ARG A 120 15.66 3.58 0.72
N VAL A 121 14.34 3.39 0.69
CA VAL A 121 13.42 3.58 1.80
C VAL A 121 13.03 2.24 2.37
N ARG A 122 13.40 1.97 3.63
CA ARG A 122 12.99 0.75 4.32
C ARG A 122 11.58 0.89 4.88
N VAL A 123 10.62 0.20 4.27
CA VAL A 123 9.22 0.16 4.70
C VAL A 123 9.00 -1.09 5.56
N GLU A 124 8.84 -0.88 6.87
CA GLU A 124 8.56 -1.95 7.83
C GLU A 124 7.10 -2.41 7.73
N HIS A 125 6.88 -3.70 7.98
CA HIS A 125 5.59 -4.37 7.97
C HIS A 125 5.58 -5.51 9.01
N PRO A 126 4.45 -6.17 9.33
CA PRO A 126 4.35 -7.06 10.49
C PRO A 126 5.41 -8.17 10.58
N THR A 127 5.92 -8.62 9.43
CA THR A 127 6.86 -9.74 9.30
C THR A 127 8.27 -9.33 8.85
N GLY A 128 8.65 -8.05 8.94
CA GLY A 128 9.95 -7.55 8.52
C GLY A 128 9.85 -6.25 7.74
N TYR A 129 10.48 -6.17 6.58
CA TYR A 129 10.48 -4.96 5.76
C TYR A 129 10.63 -5.25 4.26
N LEU A 130 10.32 -4.23 3.46
CA LEU A 130 10.73 -4.14 2.06
C LEU A 130 11.57 -2.88 1.86
N ASP A 131 12.54 -2.93 0.97
CA ASP A 131 13.43 -1.81 0.64
C ASP A 131 13.16 -1.26 -0.79
N PRO A 132 12.04 -0.56 -1.05
CA PRO A 132 11.90 0.21 -2.28
C PRO A 132 12.97 1.28 -2.44
N ASP A 133 13.42 1.49 -3.67
CA ASP A 133 14.42 2.48 -4.06
C ASP A 133 13.81 3.44 -5.11
N PRO A 134 13.03 4.44 -4.67
CA PRO A 134 12.48 5.46 -5.55
C PRO A 134 13.57 6.44 -6.02
N ASP A 135 13.62 6.65 -7.33
CA ASP A 135 14.35 7.73 -7.96
C ASP A 135 13.43 8.95 -8.06
N LEU A 136 13.74 9.97 -7.27
CA LEU A 136 12.89 11.14 -7.06
C LEU A 136 13.49 12.34 -7.77
N ASP A 137 12.66 12.96 -8.59
CA ASP A 137 12.91 14.28 -9.14
C ASP A 137 12.10 15.28 -8.30
N LEU A 138 12.81 16.02 -7.46
CA LEU A 138 12.25 16.98 -6.51
C LEU A 138 12.14 18.40 -7.10
N ASP A 139 12.76 18.64 -8.25
CA ASP A 139 12.94 19.97 -8.86
C ASP A 139 12.08 20.19 -10.10
N THR A 140 11.39 19.16 -10.60
CA THR A 140 10.49 19.35 -11.75
C THR A 140 9.10 19.77 -11.32
N GLY A 141 8.71 20.97 -11.80
CA GLY A 141 7.31 21.29 -11.98
C GLY A 141 6.61 20.24 -12.87
N PRO A 142 5.28 20.26 -12.96
CA PRO A 142 4.52 19.26 -13.69
C PRO A 142 5.08 19.05 -15.10
N GLY A 143 5.31 17.78 -15.47
CA GLY A 143 5.65 17.42 -16.84
C GLY A 143 4.56 17.86 -17.83
N PRO A 144 4.86 17.97 -19.13
CA PRO A 144 3.88 18.44 -20.11
C PRO A 144 2.60 17.58 -20.09
N GLY A 145 1.46 18.22 -19.81
CA GLY A 145 0.14 17.57 -19.71
C GLY A 145 -0.27 17.08 -18.31
N ALA A 146 0.59 17.24 -17.29
CA ALA A 146 0.23 16.93 -15.91
C ALA A 146 -0.48 18.12 -15.24
N VAL A 147 -1.52 17.82 -14.44
CA VAL A 147 -2.10 18.80 -13.52
C VAL A 147 -0.99 19.24 -12.56
N ALA A 148 -0.77 20.54 -12.43
CA ALA A 148 0.22 21.11 -11.52
C ALA A 148 -0.14 20.80 -10.07
N VAL A 149 0.32 19.65 -9.57
CA VAL A 149 0.31 19.34 -8.15
C VAL A 149 1.73 19.54 -7.65
N PRO A 150 2.00 20.51 -6.77
CA PRO A 150 3.30 20.64 -6.12
C PRO A 150 3.60 19.33 -5.38
N GLY A 151 4.70 18.67 -5.71
CA GLY A 151 5.07 17.40 -5.09
C GLY A 151 6.17 16.65 -5.84
N PRO A 152 6.79 15.64 -5.21
CA PRO A 152 7.88 14.88 -5.80
C PRO A 152 7.40 14.08 -7.03
N VAL A 153 8.16 14.13 -8.13
CA VAL A 153 7.95 13.27 -9.29
C VAL A 153 8.80 12.02 -9.14
N VAL A 154 8.18 10.85 -9.01
CA VAL A 154 8.91 9.57 -9.00
C VAL A 154 9.19 9.14 -10.44
N ARG A 155 10.46 9.13 -10.84
CA ARG A 155 10.89 8.72 -12.19
C ARG A 155 10.96 7.21 -12.34
N ARG A 156 11.38 6.53 -11.28
CA ARG A 156 11.58 5.08 -11.22
C ARG A 156 11.38 4.61 -9.79
N THR A 157 10.98 3.36 -9.59
CA THR A 157 11.14 2.68 -8.31
C THR A 157 11.67 1.28 -8.55
N ALA A 158 12.77 0.92 -7.89
CA ALA A 158 13.28 -0.45 -7.89
C ALA A 158 12.97 -1.16 -6.60
N VAL A 159 12.69 -2.47 -6.70
CA VAL A 159 12.49 -3.34 -5.55
C VAL A 159 13.12 -4.70 -5.86
N ALA A 160 14.01 -5.18 -5.00
CA ALA A 160 14.55 -6.53 -5.11
C ALA A 160 13.53 -7.56 -4.64
N ARG A 161 13.29 -8.60 -5.46
CA ARG A 161 12.44 -9.76 -5.14
C ARG A 161 13.11 -11.03 -5.64
N THR A 162 12.69 -12.17 -5.11
CA THR A 162 13.13 -13.50 -5.57
C THR A 162 11.93 -14.25 -6.16
N ALA A 163 12.20 -15.20 -7.05
CA ALA A 163 11.20 -16.09 -7.61
C ALA A 163 11.79 -17.51 -7.72
N ARG A 164 10.93 -18.53 -7.57
CA ARG A 164 11.29 -19.94 -7.76
C ARG A 164 10.15 -20.63 -8.51
N ARG A 165 10.48 -21.41 -9.54
CA ARG A 165 9.50 -22.26 -10.23
C ARG A 165 9.03 -23.37 -9.27
N ILE A 166 7.73 -23.38 -8.95
CA ILE A 166 7.11 -24.38 -8.08
C ILE A 166 6.61 -25.57 -8.91
N PHE A 167 5.98 -25.31 -10.05
CA PHE A 167 5.41 -26.35 -10.92
C PHE A 167 5.66 -26.01 -12.39
N TYR A 168 5.73 -27.05 -13.22
CA TYR A 168 5.75 -26.97 -14.67
C TYR A 168 4.94 -28.14 -15.23
N GLY A 169 3.85 -27.84 -15.94
CA GLY A 169 2.93 -28.83 -16.45
C GLY A 169 1.59 -28.20 -16.86
N THR A 170 0.54 -29.01 -16.90
CA THR A 170 -0.79 -28.61 -17.38
C THR A 170 -1.81 -28.57 -16.23
N VAL A 171 -2.62 -27.51 -16.16
CA VAL A 171 -3.75 -27.39 -15.23
C VAL A 171 -5.06 -27.66 -15.96
N PHE A 172 -5.99 -28.36 -15.31
CA PHE A 172 -7.31 -28.68 -15.88
C PHE A 172 -8.39 -27.95 -15.07
N PRO A 173 -9.19 -27.05 -15.67
CA PRO A 173 -10.28 -26.39 -14.97
C PRO A 173 -11.43 -27.38 -14.70
N ARG A 174 -12.27 -27.06 -13.70
CA ARG A 174 -13.55 -27.76 -13.54
C ARG A 174 -14.40 -27.57 -14.81
N PRO A 175 -15.05 -28.61 -15.35
CA PRO A 175 -15.99 -28.46 -16.45
C PRO A 175 -17.11 -27.48 -16.08
N ALA A 176 -17.55 -26.64 -17.02
CA ALA A 176 -18.59 -25.63 -16.78
C ALA A 176 -19.96 -26.22 -16.39
N GLY A 177 -20.21 -27.50 -16.68
CA GLY A 177 -21.36 -28.25 -16.20
C GLY A 177 -20.93 -29.34 -15.22
N THR A 178 -21.64 -29.47 -14.10
CA THR A 178 -21.70 -30.76 -13.39
C THR A 178 -22.19 -31.80 -14.39
N ALA A 179 -21.41 -32.86 -14.64
CA ALA A 179 -21.91 -34.00 -15.37
C ALA A 179 -23.21 -34.45 -14.68
N PRO A 180 -24.32 -34.67 -15.40
CA PRO A 180 -25.53 -35.19 -14.80
C PRO A 180 -25.17 -36.50 -14.11
N VAL A 181 -25.48 -36.61 -12.82
CA VAL A 181 -25.43 -37.88 -12.12
C VAL A 181 -26.52 -38.73 -12.77
N SER A 182 -26.15 -39.75 -13.55
CA SER A 182 -27.14 -40.70 -14.07
C SER A 182 -27.87 -41.31 -12.87
N PRO A 183 -29.20 -41.15 -12.74
CA PRO A 183 -29.95 -41.84 -11.71
C PRO A 183 -30.06 -43.30 -12.13
N GLY A 184 -29.37 -44.20 -11.42
CA GLY A 184 -29.57 -45.64 -11.53
C GLY A 184 -28.32 -46.41 -11.94
N ALA A 185 -27.63 -46.95 -10.93
CA ALA A 185 -26.99 -48.25 -10.97
C ALA A 185 -27.35 -48.97 -9.66
#